data_AF-A0A060BXT8-F1
#
_entry.id   AF-A0A060BXT8-F1
#
_cell.length_a   1.000
_cell.length_b   1.000
_cell.length_c   1.000
_cell.angle_alpha   90.00
_cell.angle_beta   90.00
_cell.angle_gamma   90.00
#
_symmetry.space_group_name_H-M   'P 1'
#
loop_
_entity.id
_entity.type
_entity.pdbx_description
1 polymer ?
#
loop_
_entity_poly.entity_id
_entity_poly.type
_entity_poly.pdbx_seq_one_letter_code
_entity_poly.pdbx_strand_id
1 'polypeptide(L)'
;MKHFAAYGAPVGGRDYNTVNMSERELRDMYLPAYRAALDAGAKTVMTSFNTVDGIPSTGNKHLLRDILRGEWGFDGVVISDFAAIAELVA
;
A
#
# COMPACT_ATOMS: atom_id res chain seq x y z
N MET A 1 3.44 3.54 -9.87
CA MET A 1 2.84 4.21 -8.70
C MET A 1 3.50 3.66 -7.43
N LYS A 2 3.79 4.51 -6.43
CA LYS A 2 4.41 4.10 -5.17
C LYS A 2 4.14 5.10 -4.03
N HIS A 3 4.32 4.75 -2.76
CA HIS A 3 4.47 3.40 -2.21
C HIS A 3 3.11 2.94 -1.69
N PHE A 4 2.60 1.82 -2.19
CA PHE A 4 1.24 1.34 -1.92
C PHE A 4 1.23 0.51 -0.62
N ALA A 5 0.63 0.98 0.48
CA ALA A 5 -0.16 2.20 0.63
C ALA A 5 0.06 2.92 1.96
N ALA A 6 -0.38 4.18 2.02
CA ALA A 6 -0.40 5.05 3.20
C ALA A 6 0.98 5.33 3.84
N TYR A 7 2.07 5.12 3.09
CA TYR A 7 3.44 5.26 3.58
C TYR A 7 3.78 6.62 4.23
N GLY A 8 3.05 7.67 3.87
CA GLY A 8 3.23 9.01 4.41
C GLY A 8 2.56 9.26 5.78
N ALA A 9 1.92 8.27 6.38
CA ALA A 9 1.18 8.41 7.65
C ALA A 9 1.79 7.66 8.86
N PRO A 10 3.13 7.49 8.98
CA PRO A 10 3.67 6.72 10.09
C PRO A 10 3.42 7.42 11.41
N VAL A 11 3.10 6.64 12.45
CA VAL A 11 2.97 7.16 13.81
C VAL A 11 4.26 7.86 14.22
N GLY A 12 4.14 9.12 14.64
CA GLY A 12 5.26 9.95 15.07
C GLY A 12 6.19 10.41 13.95
N GLY A 13 5.83 10.26 12.67
CA GLY A 13 6.61 10.77 11.54
C GLY A 13 7.93 10.05 11.29
N ARG A 14 8.17 8.91 11.96
CA ARG A 14 9.37 8.10 11.77
C ARG A 14 9.21 7.25 10.52
N ASP A 15 10.17 7.34 9.61
CA ASP A 15 10.20 6.54 8.39
C ASP A 15 10.08 5.02 8.71
N TYR A 16 9.45 4.25 7.83
CA TYR A 16 9.13 2.82 7.97
C TYR A 16 8.15 2.44 9.09
N ASN A 17 7.79 3.35 10.00
CA ASN A 17 7.03 3.00 11.20
C ASN A 17 5.57 2.63 10.88
N THR A 18 4.90 2.04 11.86
CA THR A 18 3.50 1.62 11.80
C THR A 18 2.58 2.74 11.33
N VAL A 19 1.67 2.39 10.42
CA VAL A 19 0.50 3.19 10.07
C VAL A 19 -0.73 2.51 10.70
N ASN A 20 -1.52 3.28 11.43
CA ASN A 20 -2.75 2.82 12.06
C ASN A 20 -3.82 3.88 11.80
N MET A 21 -4.87 3.50 11.09
CA MET A 21 -5.97 4.39 10.73
C MET A 21 -7.23 3.57 10.47
N SER A 22 -8.39 4.23 10.50
CA SER A 22 -9.62 3.54 10.12
C SER A 22 -9.65 3.21 8.62
N GLU A 23 -10.34 2.13 8.25
CA GLU A 23 -10.61 1.79 6.84
C GLU A 23 -11.21 2.98 6.07
N ARG A 24 -12.07 3.75 6.73
CA ARG A 24 -12.66 4.97 6.15
C ARG A 24 -11.60 6.01 5.83
N GLU A 25 -10.72 6.31 6.78
CA GLU A 25 -9.64 7.27 6.59
C GLU A 25 -8.68 6.84 5.48
N LEU A 26 -8.31 5.55 5.47
CA LEU A 26 -7.50 4.96 4.41
C LEU A 26 -8.14 5.21 3.04
N ARG A 27 -9.43 4.88 2.89
CA ARG A 27 -10.19 5.00 1.64
C ARG A 27 -10.43 6.44 1.20
N ASP A 28 -10.82 7.31 2.12
CA ASP A 28 -11.24 8.67 1.81
C ASP A 28 -10.02 9.60 1.59
N MET A 29 -8.91 9.37 2.29
CA MET A 29 -7.78 10.31 2.34
C MET A 29 -6.53 9.83 1.62
N TYR A 30 -6.19 8.53 1.71
CA TYR A 30 -4.90 8.02 1.24
C TYR A 30 -5.00 7.25 -0.09
N LEU A 31 -6.05 6.45 -0.27
CA LEU A 31 -6.27 5.67 -1.47
C LEU A 31 -6.58 6.46 -2.77
N PRO A 32 -7.22 7.64 -2.76
CA PRO A 32 -7.64 8.31 -3.99
C PRO A 32 -6.51 8.66 -4.94
N ALA A 33 -5.35 9.09 -4.44
CA ALA A 33 -4.19 9.45 -5.28
C ALA A 33 -3.63 8.22 -6.02
N TYR A 34 -3.61 7.07 -5.36
CA TYR A 34 -3.20 5.81 -5.97
C TYR A 34 -4.19 5.37 -7.04
N ARG A 35 -5.49 5.48 -6.77
CA ARG A 35 -6.55 5.18 -7.74
C ARG A 35 -6.44 6.05 -8.98
N ALA A 36 -6.27 7.37 -8.80
CA ALA A 36 -6.08 8.30 -9.90
C ALA A 36 -4.85 7.97 -10.75
N ALA A 37 -3.75 7.52 -10.14
CA ALA A 37 -2.58 7.07 -10.89
C ALA A 37 -2.85 5.82 -11.74
N LEU A 38 -3.67 4.89 -11.25
CA LEU A 38 -4.09 3.71 -12.01
C LEU A 38 -5.04 4.09 -13.15
N ASP A 39 -6.01 4.96 -12.89
CA ASP A 39 -6.95 5.45 -13.90
C ASP A 39 -6.21 6.25 -15.00
N ALA A 40 -5.10 6.91 -14.65
CA ALA A 40 -4.18 7.56 -15.60
C ALA A 40 -3.29 6.57 -16.39
N GLY A 41 -3.42 5.26 -16.16
CA GLY A 41 -2.75 4.22 -16.94
C GLY A 41 -1.45 3.69 -16.35
N ALA A 42 -1.17 3.91 -15.06
CA ALA A 42 0.00 3.30 -14.41
C ALA A 42 -0.03 1.77 -14.55
N LYS A 43 1.06 1.20 -15.06
CA LYS A 43 1.18 -0.25 -15.32
C LYS A 43 1.87 -1.03 -14.20
N THR A 44 2.50 -0.32 -13.27
CA THR A 44 3.22 -0.90 -12.15
C THR A 44 2.87 -0.23 -10.83
N VAL A 45 2.84 -1.04 -9.77
CA VAL A 45 2.63 -0.64 -8.38
C VAL A 45 3.77 -1.17 -7.54
N MET A 46 4.42 -0.30 -6.77
CA MET A 46 5.42 -0.69 -5.77
C MET A 46 4.78 -0.68 -4.39
N THR A 47 4.99 -1.75 -3.62
CA THR A 47 4.48 -1.86 -2.23
C THR A 47 5.20 -0.86 -1.30
N SER A 48 4.74 -0.74 -0.06
CA SER A 48 5.40 0.05 0.98
C SER A 48 5.97 -0.83 2.10
N PHE A 49 6.84 -0.22 2.92
CA PHE A 49 7.46 -0.86 4.07
C PHE A 49 6.59 -0.89 5.32
N ASN A 50 5.76 0.13 5.51
CA ASN A 50 4.95 0.26 6.72
C ASN A 50 3.97 -0.91 6.88
N THR A 51 3.56 -1.14 8.13
CA THR A 51 2.33 -1.87 8.41
C THR A 51 1.13 -0.97 8.21
N VAL A 52 0.02 -1.52 7.72
CA VAL A 52 -1.30 -0.90 7.79
C VAL A 52 -2.16 -1.82 8.63
N ASP A 53 -2.65 -1.31 9.76
CA ASP A 53 -3.40 -2.07 10.77
C ASP A 53 -2.68 -3.35 11.21
N GLY A 54 -1.36 -3.23 11.42
CA GLY A 54 -0.52 -4.31 11.94
C GLY A 54 -0.04 -5.32 10.90
N ILE A 55 -0.43 -5.20 9.63
CA ILE A 55 0.00 -6.10 8.55
C ILE A 55 0.95 -5.35 7.60
N PRO A 56 2.18 -5.82 7.38
CA PRO A 56 3.11 -5.20 6.42
C PRO A 56 2.48 -5.10 5.02
N SER A 57 2.54 -3.93 4.39
CA SER A 57 1.86 -3.70 3.09
C SER A 57 2.26 -4.70 2.01
N THR A 58 3.53 -5.13 1.98
CA THR A 58 4.04 -6.14 1.04
C THR A 58 3.36 -7.50 1.18
N GLY A 59 2.93 -7.87 2.39
CA GLY A 59 2.19 -9.11 2.68
C GLY A 59 0.69 -8.93 2.87
N ASN A 60 0.17 -7.71 2.70
CA ASN A 60 -1.21 -7.39 3.08
C ASN A 60 -2.21 -7.80 1.99
N LYS A 61 -2.95 -8.88 2.24
CA LYS A 61 -3.98 -9.40 1.33
C LYS A 61 -5.11 -8.39 1.07
N HIS A 62 -5.57 -7.68 2.12
CA HIS A 62 -6.65 -6.70 2.01
C HIS A 62 -6.27 -5.60 1.01
N LEU A 63 -5.06 -5.05 1.13
CA LEU A 63 -4.56 -4.04 0.20
C LEU A 63 -4.35 -4.60 -1.22
N LEU A 64 -3.60 -5.70 -1.35
CA LEU A 64 -3.08 -6.16 -2.64
C LEU A 64 -4.05 -7.03 -3.44
N ARG A 65 -4.94 -7.78 -2.77
CA ARG A 65 -5.90 -8.68 -3.43
C ARG A 65 -7.29 -8.10 -3.39
N ASP A 66 -7.77 -7.70 -2.21
CA ASP A 66 -9.18 -7.33 -2.06
C ASP A 66 -9.43 -5.94 -2.68
N ILE A 67 -8.64 -4.93 -2.32
CA ILE A 67 -8.76 -3.58 -2.89
C ILE A 67 -8.14 -3.47 -4.28
N LEU A 68 -6.81 -3.66 -4.40
CA LEU A 68 -6.09 -3.34 -5.64
C LEU A 68 -6.54 -4.20 -6.83
N ARG A 69 -6.69 -5.52 -6.64
CA ARG A 69 -7.08 -6.43 -7.72
C ARG A 69 -8.58 -6.70 -7.78
N GLY A 70 -9.24 -6.85 -6.64
CA GLY A 70 -10.66 -7.13 -6.55
C GLY A 70 -11.50 -5.91 -6.91
N GLU A 71 -11.47 -4.89 -6.06
CA GLU A 71 -12.29 -3.70 -6.24
C GLU A 71 -11.85 -2.83 -7.41
N TRP A 72 -10.53 -2.66 -7.60
CA TRP A 72 -10.00 -1.74 -8.62
C TRP A 72 -9.66 -2.41 -9.94
N GLY A 73 -9.67 -3.74 -10.00
CA GLY A 73 -9.42 -4.48 -11.23
C GLY A 73 -8.01 -4.31 -11.80
N PHE A 74 -7.02 -3.94 -10.99
CA PHE A 74 -5.65 -3.76 -11.47
C PHE A 74 -5.04 -5.10 -11.90
N ASP A 75 -4.69 -5.21 -13.18
CA ASP A 75 -4.12 -6.41 -13.82
C ASP A 75 -2.62 -6.30 -14.07
N GLY A 76 -2.02 -5.14 -13.80
CA GLY A 76 -0.59 -4.90 -13.99
C GLY A 76 0.32 -5.57 -12.96
N VAL A 77 1.58 -5.12 -12.98
CA VAL A 77 2.66 -5.72 -12.18
C VAL A 77 2.74 -5.04 -10.81
N VAL A 78 2.75 -5.86 -9.76
CA VAL A 78 3.10 -5.44 -8.41
C VAL A 78 4.54 -5.83 -8.13
N ILE A 79 5.36 -4.88 -7.71
CA ILE A 79 6.78 -5.04 -7.41
C ILE A 79 6.96 -4.74 -5.92
N SER A 80 7.73 -5.55 -5.20
CA SER A 80 8.06 -5.22 -3.82
C SER A 80 8.97 -3.99 -3.76
N ASP A 81 8.93 -3.23 -2.66
CA ASP A 81 10.02 -2.31 -2.37
C ASP A 81 11.33 -3.09 -2.05
N PHE A 82 12.43 -2.36 -1.88
CA PHE A 82 13.76 -2.93 -1.67
C PHE A 82 13.77 -3.88 -0.47
N ALA A 83 14.06 -5.17 -0.70
CA ALA A 83 14.12 -6.20 0.34
C ALA A 83 12.83 -6.38 1.17
N ALA A 84 11.70 -5.76 0.80
CA ALA A 84 10.48 -5.74 1.62
C ALA A 84 9.86 -7.13 1.85
N ILE A 85 10.18 -8.13 1.01
CA ILE A 85 9.80 -9.53 1.24
C ILE A 85 10.62 -10.14 2.38
N ALA A 86 11.93 -9.87 2.42
CA ALA A 86 12.80 -10.38 3.48
C ALA A 86 12.45 -9.76 4.84
N GLU A 87 12.03 -8.49 4.85
CA GLU A 87 11.57 -7.77 6.04
C GLU A 87 10.26 -8.33 6.64
N LEU A 88 9.55 -9.26 5.98
CA LEU A 88 8.38 -9.93 6.55
C LEU A 88 8.73 -10.96 7.63
N VAL A 89 9.98 -11.46 7.63
CA VAL A 89 10.43 -12.57 8.48
C VAL A 89 11.44 -12.12 9.53
N ALA A 90 12.00 -10.92 9.37
CA ALA A 90 13.11 -10.38 10.14
C ALA A 90 12.69 -9.84 11.52
#